data_AF-A0A1K1NM53-F1
#
_entry.id   AF-A0A1K1NM53-F1
#
_cell.length_a   1.000
_cell.length_b   1.000
_cell.length_c   1.000
_cell.angle_alpha   90.00
_cell.angle_beta   90.00
_cell.angle_gamma   90.00
#
_symmetry.space_group_name_H-M   'P 1'
#
loop_
_entity.id
_entity.type
_entity.pdbx_description
1 polymer ?
#
loop_
_entity_poly.entity_id
_entity_poly.type
_entity_poly.pdbx_seq_one_letter_code
_entity_poly.pdbx_strand_id
1 'polypeptide(L)'
;MKIALHNELPCEAQVRELIDAMTGQASSLEAFEYETLRSGGKRLIAAYDQDRLVGLGKLAEEGISSGSAIEFAILPAYRGRQIETYMSKLLLAALPKTAVPAC
;
A
#
# COMPACT_ATOMS: atom_id res chain seq x y z
N MET A 1 -5.31 -1.15 -20.08
CA MET A 1 -5.82 -1.33 -18.70
C MET A 1 -5.66 -0.03 -17.96
N LYS A 2 -6.62 0.36 -17.11
CA LYS A 2 -6.60 1.63 -16.36
C LYS A 2 -6.65 1.29 -14.88
N ILE A 3 -5.50 1.40 -14.21
CA ILE A 3 -5.41 1.23 -12.76
C ILE A 3 -5.77 2.57 -12.11
N ALA A 4 -6.79 2.59 -11.25
CA ALA A 4 -7.11 3.73 -10.41
C ALA A 4 -6.37 3.63 -9.08
N LEU A 5 -5.76 4.73 -8.63
CA LEU A 5 -5.01 4.79 -7.37
C LEU A 5 -5.73 5.73 -6.41
N HIS A 6 -6.12 5.23 -5.25
CA HIS A 6 -6.85 5.98 -4.24
C HIS A 6 -6.06 6.05 -2.93
N ASN A 7 -6.10 7.20 -2.26
CA ASN A 7 -5.50 7.41 -0.94
C ASN A 7 -6.54 7.23 0.17
N GLU A 8 -7.36 6.19 0.06
CA GLU A 8 -8.44 5.88 0.98
C GLU A 8 -8.42 4.39 1.30
N LEU A 9 -8.81 4.04 2.53
CA LEU A 9 -8.91 2.66 2.97
C LEU A 9 -9.97 1.94 2.13
N PRO A 10 -9.65 0.81 1.47
CA PRO A 10 -10.65 0.01 0.79
C PRO A 10 -11.69 -0.52 1.77
N CYS A 11 -12.80 -1.04 1.24
CA CYS A 11 -13.74 -1.78 2.05
C CYS A 11 -13.10 -3.07 2.60
N GLU A 12 -13.50 -3.47 3.81
CA GLU A 12 -13.00 -4.69 4.47
C GLU A 12 -13.13 -5.93 3.57
N ALA A 13 -14.28 -6.07 2.89
CA ALA A 13 -14.52 -7.16 1.96
C ALA A 13 -13.45 -7.25 0.86
N GLN A 14 -13.09 -6.11 0.26
CA GLN A 14 -12.08 -6.04 -0.81
C GLN A 14 -10.68 -6.36 -0.29
N VAL A 15 -10.32 -5.89 0.91
CA VAL A 15 -9.04 -6.23 1.55
C VAL A 15 -8.96 -7.72 1.81
N ARG A 16 -10.05 -8.32 2.32
CA ARG A 16 -10.11 -9.76 2.58
C ARG A 16 -10.02 -10.58 1.30
N GLU A 17 -10.70 -10.16 0.23
CA GLU A 17 -10.58 -10.78 -1.09
C GLU A 17 -9.16 -10.68 -1.67
N LEU A 18 -8.46 -9.57 -1.45
CA LEU A 18 -7.06 -9.41 -1.87
C LEU A 18 -6.17 -10.39 -1.12
N ILE A 19 -6.28 -10.44 0.22
CA ILE A 19 -5.53 -11.38 1.07
C ILE A 19 -5.82 -12.83 0.66
N ASP A 20 -7.09 -13.17 0.45
CA ASP A 20 -7.52 -14.50 0.03
C ASP A 20 -6.93 -14.88 -1.35
N ALA A 21 -6.89 -13.94 -2.28
CA ALA A 21 -6.26 -14.13 -3.58
C ALA A 21 -4.71 -14.25 -3.52
N MET A 22 -4.10 -13.94 -2.38
CA MET A 22 -2.66 -14.09 -2.11
C MET A 22 -2.34 -15.23 -1.14
N THR A 23 -3.35 -15.98 -0.67
CA THR A 23 -3.18 -17.07 0.30
C THR A 23 -2.19 -18.11 -0.24
N GLY A 24 -1.03 -18.18 0.39
CA GLY A 24 0.18 -18.86 -0.11
C GLY A 24 1.46 -18.12 0.27
N GLN A 25 1.36 -16.81 0.54
CA GLN A 25 2.45 -15.96 1.06
C GLN A 25 2.09 -15.44 2.47
N ALA A 26 1.87 -16.35 3.42
CA ALA A 26 1.20 -16.06 4.69
C ALA A 26 1.94 -15.08 5.63
N SER A 27 3.27 -14.98 5.56
CA SER A 27 4.05 -14.26 6.59
C SER A 27 4.22 -12.75 6.38
N SER A 28 3.71 -12.18 5.28
CA SER A 28 3.85 -10.73 4.99
C SER A 28 2.51 -10.00 4.85
N LEU A 29 1.39 -10.69 5.08
CA LEU A 29 0.04 -10.14 4.89
C LEU A 29 -0.63 -9.69 6.20
N GLU A 30 -0.10 -10.06 7.36
CA GLU A 30 -0.55 -9.57 8.68
C GLU A 30 -0.47 -8.02 8.74
N ALA A 31 0.56 -7.46 8.09
CA ALA A 31 0.74 -6.02 7.89
C ALA A 31 -0.39 -5.35 7.08
N PHE A 32 -1.14 -6.12 6.29
CA PHE A 32 -2.23 -5.66 5.42
C PHE A 32 -3.62 -6.08 5.90
N GLU A 33 -3.72 -6.64 7.11
CA GLU A 33 -5.01 -6.91 7.72
C GLU A 33 -5.81 -5.61 7.93
N TYR A 34 -7.13 -5.71 7.74
CA TYR A 34 -8.01 -4.54 7.77
C TYR A 34 -7.91 -3.77 9.09
N GLU A 35 -7.82 -4.47 10.22
CA GLU A 35 -7.66 -3.85 11.54
C GLU A 35 -6.32 -3.11 11.69
N THR A 36 -5.24 -3.69 11.16
CA THR A 36 -3.90 -3.09 11.12
C THR A 36 -3.90 -1.83 10.26
N LEU A 37 -4.53 -1.87 9.08
CA LEU A 37 -4.64 -0.72 8.18
C LEU A 37 -5.54 0.39 8.77
N ARG A 38 -6.61 0.02 9.47
CA ARG A 38 -7.52 0.94 10.14
C ARG A 38 -6.84 1.67 11.31
N SER A 39 -5.98 0.96 12.06
CA SER A 39 -5.28 1.50 13.22
C SER A 39 -3.99 2.24 12.86
N GLY A 40 -3.28 1.81 11.82
CA GLY A 40 -1.98 2.32 11.38
C GLY A 40 -2.00 3.63 10.58
N GLY A 41 -3.09 4.40 10.67
CA GLY A 41 -3.14 5.82 10.36
C GLY A 41 -2.31 6.38 9.18
N LYS A 42 -3.03 6.64 8.08
CA LYS A 42 -2.90 7.84 7.19
C LYS A 42 -2.04 7.76 5.94
N ARG A 43 -1.31 6.68 5.64
CA ARG A 43 -0.52 6.62 4.39
C ARG A 43 -0.64 5.27 3.71
N LEU A 44 -1.78 5.08 3.03
CA LEU A 44 -2.05 3.89 2.24
C LEU A 44 -2.53 4.29 0.84
N ILE A 45 -2.14 3.53 -0.17
CA ILE A 45 -2.62 3.68 -1.54
C ILE A 45 -3.24 2.36 -1.98
N ALA A 46 -4.49 2.41 -2.39
CA ALA A 46 -5.22 1.29 -2.97
C ALA A 46 -5.18 1.38 -4.50
N ALA A 47 -4.86 0.27 -5.16
CA ALA A 47 -4.97 0.13 -6.62
C ALA A 47 -6.18 -0.70 -7.01
N TYR A 48 -6.97 -0.14 -7.93
CA TYR A 48 -8.14 -0.79 -8.49
C TYR A 48 -7.98 -0.99 -10.00
N ASP A 49 -8.34 -2.17 -10.49
CA ASP A 49 -8.58 -2.43 -11.91
C ASP A 49 -10.05 -2.83 -12.07
N GLN A 50 -10.84 -2.04 -12.81
CA GLN A 50 -12.28 -2.30 -13.01
C GLN A 50 -13.05 -2.54 -11.68
N ASP A 51 -12.90 -1.61 -10.72
CA ASP A 51 -13.53 -1.66 -9.39
C ASP A 51 -13.08 -2.83 -8.47
N ARG A 52 -12.12 -3.65 -8.93
CA ARG A 52 -11.51 -4.71 -8.14
C ARG A 52 -10.22 -4.23 -7.50
N LEU A 53 -10.07 -4.43 -6.19
CA LEU A 53 -8.81 -4.18 -5.51
C LEU A 53 -7.75 -5.18 -6.00
N VAL A 54 -6.70 -4.66 -6.63
CA VAL A 54 -5.59 -5.46 -7.18
C VAL A 54 -4.27 -5.23 -6.43
N GLY A 55 -4.21 -4.19 -5.60
CA GLY A 55 -3.07 -3.98 -4.74
C GLY A 55 -3.27 -2.92 -3.66
N LEU A 56 -2.41 -2.98 -2.66
CA LEU A 56 -2.31 -2.07 -1.53
C LEU A 56 -0.85 -1.71 -1.32
N GLY A 57 -0.57 -0.43 -1.14
CA GLY A 57 0.72 0.07 -0.68
C GLY A 57 0.54 0.82 0.62
N LYS A 58 1.45 0.66 1.57
CA LYS A 58 1.46 1.46 2.80
C LYS A 58 2.88 1.86 3.19
N LEU A 59 2.98 2.96 3.94
CA LEU A 59 4.23 3.33 4.59
C LEU A 59 4.34 2.55 5.90
N ALA A 60 5.42 1.78 6.10
CA ALA A 60 5.69 1.23 7.42
C ALA A 60 6.04 2.36 8.39
N GLU A 61 5.39 2.39 9.55
CA GLU A 61 5.81 3.29 10.63
C GLU A 61 7.17 2.83 11.18
N GLU A 62 8.04 3.81 11.37
CA GLU A 62 9.48 3.69 11.44
C GLU A 62 9.96 2.81 12.60
N GLY A 63 10.52 1.64 12.28
CA GLY A 63 11.39 0.86 13.16
C GLY A 63 12.85 1.01 12.74
N ILE A 64 13.51 2.05 13.23
CA ILE A 64 14.97 2.18 13.43
C ILE A 64 15.84 1.52 12.33
N SER A 65 15.90 2.11 11.14
CA SER A 65 17.11 2.20 10.29
C SER A 65 16.75 2.77 8.92
N SER A 66 17.04 4.06 8.73
CA SER A 66 17.39 4.68 7.45
C SER A 66 16.68 4.17 6.19
N GLY A 67 15.41 4.50 6.06
CA GLY A 67 14.66 4.35 4.82
C GLY A 67 13.18 4.12 5.10
N SER A 68 12.31 4.98 4.60
CA SER A 68 10.87 4.73 4.59
C SER A 68 10.61 3.40 3.88
N ALA A 69 10.43 2.31 4.63
CA ALA A 69 10.14 1.00 4.09
C ALA A 69 8.68 1.03 3.60
N ILE A 70 8.50 1.23 2.30
CA ILE A 70 7.19 1.15 1.68
C ILE A 70 6.88 -0.33 1.48
N GLU A 71 5.77 -0.79 2.04
CA GLU A 71 5.30 -2.16 1.89
C GLU A 71 4.23 -2.21 0.80
N PHE A 72 4.28 -3.25 -0.04
CA PHE A 72 3.29 -3.49 -1.09
C PHE A 72 2.71 -4.90 -1.00
N ALA A 73 1.40 -4.99 -1.10
CA ALA A 73 0.64 -6.21 -1.30
C ALA A 73 -0.10 -6.10 -2.63
N ILE A 74 0.44 -6.71 -3.68
CA ILE A 74 -0.12 -6.66 -5.04
C ILE A 74 -0.29 -8.08 -5.56
N LEU A 75 -1.43 -8.32 -6.20
CA LEU A 75 -1.73 -9.59 -6.84
C LEU A 75 -0.60 -10.00 -7.81
N PRO A 76 -0.18 -11.27 -7.83
CA PRO A 76 0.92 -11.74 -8.67
C PRO A 76 0.76 -11.40 -10.16
N ALA A 77 -0.46 -11.46 -10.68
CA ALA A 77 -0.79 -11.12 -12.08
C ALA A 77 -0.55 -9.63 -12.44
N TYR A 78 -0.46 -8.77 -11.42
CA TYR A 78 -0.31 -7.32 -11.54
C TYR A 78 1.08 -6.81 -11.12
N ARG A 79 1.95 -7.69 -10.58
CA ARG A 79 3.35 -7.35 -10.27
C ARG A 79 4.15 -6.97 -11.53
N GLY A 80 5.09 -6.03 -11.39
CA GLY A 80 5.94 -5.59 -12.50
C GLY A 80 5.27 -4.64 -13.51
N ARG A 81 4.01 -4.23 -13.30
CA ARG A 81 3.27 -3.32 -14.20
C ARG A 81 3.39 -1.83 -13.83
N GLN A 82 4.52 -1.43 -13.25
CA GLN A 82 4.78 -0.08 -12.71
C GLN A 82 3.85 0.36 -11.56
N ILE A 83 2.90 -0.47 -11.12
CA ILE A 83 1.96 -0.17 -10.03
C ILE A 83 2.73 0.17 -8.75
N GLU A 84 3.73 -0.65 -8.41
CA GLU A 84 4.64 -0.44 -7.29
C GLU A 84 5.33 0.93 -7.38
N THR A 85 5.90 1.25 -8.55
CA THR A 85 6.57 2.53 -8.78
C THR A 85 5.63 3.72 -8.62
N TYR A 86 4.40 3.64 -9.13
CA TYR A 86 3.41 4.71 -8.98
C TYR A 86 2.94 4.87 -7.54
N MET A 87 2.65 3.75 -6.85
CA MET A 87 2.28 3.77 -5.43
C MET A 87 3.40 4.36 -4.57
N SER A 88 4.67 3.94 -4.79
CA SER A 88 5.83 4.51 -4.10
C SER A 88 5.88 6.02 -4.26
N LYS A 89 5.73 6.52 -5.50
CA LYS A 89 5.76 7.97 -5.76
C LYS A 89 4.65 8.70 -5.02
N LEU A 90 3.43 8.15 -5.00
CA LEU A 90 2.30 8.76 -4.28
C LEU A 90 2.49 8.73 -2.76
N LEU A 91 2.97 7.61 -2.22
CA LEU A 91 3.25 7.47 -0.79
C LEU A 91 4.37 8.41 -0.34
N LEU A 92 5.42 8.58 -1.15
CA LEU A 92 6.50 9.53 -0.90
C LEU A 92 6.08 10.98 -1.10
N ALA A 93 5.24 11.27 -2.09
CA ALA A 93 4.69 12.61 -2.31
C ALA A 93 3.72 13.02 -1.18
N ALA A 94 3.06 12.05 -0.56
CA ALA A 94 2.20 12.24 0.61
C ALA A 94 2.99 12.34 1.93
N LEU A 95 4.31 12.11 1.92
CA LEU A 95 5.15 12.49 3.06
C LEU A 95 5.12 14.01 3.18
N PRO A 96 4.87 14.57 4.38
CA PRO A 96 5.10 15.98 4.61
C PRO A 96 6.55 16.23 4.24
N LYS A 97 6.78 17.13 3.27
CA LYS A 97 8.08 17.64 2.92
C LYS A 97 8.71 18.10 4.22
N THR A 98 9.57 17.28 4.83
CA THR A 98 10.36 17.69 5.98
C THR A 98 11.03 18.95 5.52
N ALA A 99 10.61 20.06 6.14
CA ALA A 99 11.24 21.33 5.95
C ALA A 99 12.73 21.06 6.04
N VAL A 100 13.42 21.31 4.93
CA VAL A 100 14.87 21.39 4.92
C VAL A 100 15.20 22.32 6.08
N PRO A 101 15.95 21.90 7.11
CA PRO A 101 16.45 22.87 8.07
C PRO A 101 17.31 23.81 7.24
N ALA A 102 16.82 25.03 7.06
CA ALA A 102 17.62 26.11 6.52
C ALA A 102 18.75 26.32 7.54
N CYS A 103 19.95 25.85 7.21
CA CYS A 103 21.18 26.35 7.79
C CYS A 103 21.62 27.57 6.99
#